data_AF-A0A669AZM2-F1
#
_entry.id   AF-A0A669AZM2-F1
#
_cell.length_a   1.000
_cell.length_b   1.000
_cell.length_c   1.000
_cell.angle_alpha   90.00
_cell.angle_beta   90.00
_cell.angle_gamma   90.00
#
_symmetry.space_group_name_H-M   'P 1'
#
loop_
_entity.id
_entity.type
_entity.pdbx_description
1 polymer ?
#
loop_
_entity_poly.entity_id
_entity_poly.type
_entity_poly.pdbx_seq_one_letter_code
_entity_poly.pdbx_strand_id
1 'polypeptide(L)'
;MPDLIIEEMTEKDKATTNPFLTIYSNGNVSFRNDHVVVSTCKMNVYKFPFDIQSCNLSFKSMTHTPREINLKTLENDKVITRWTKDLIETQDEWEFLDITVNNQTSDLDRFQSMLVYTITMKRRSVLYIANFILPILFFLILDLVSFLISDSGGEKLSFKVTVLLAVTVMQLILNDILPSSSDKVPLIALYCIGVFTLMMLSLLESILVMHLLDKDSATQNNKTDGDQSLRMKKCCHCAPVYDASPDETESVTKEDSSSKLMEASLNLKQVSNELEENGKTMNLLGSKRKDVKPGYWTRIAKKNQ
;
A
#
# COMPACT_ATOMS: atom_id res chain seq x y z
N MET A 1 0.09 29.02 41.96
CA MET A 1 0.00 27.61 41.48
C MET A 1 1.39 27.20 41.03
N PRO A 2 1.80 25.93 41.18
CA PRO A 2 3.08 25.45 40.66
C PRO A 2 3.07 25.42 39.13
N ASP A 3 4.26 25.51 38.53
CA ASP A 3 4.53 25.56 37.09
C ASP A 3 4.67 24.16 36.48
N LEU A 4 3.64 23.33 36.66
CA LEU A 4 3.63 21.95 36.16
C LEU A 4 3.51 21.90 34.64
N ILE A 5 4.35 21.08 34.01
CA ILE A 5 4.34 20.78 32.58
C ILE A 5 4.40 19.28 32.34
N ILE A 6 3.93 18.85 31.17
CA ILE A 6 4.08 17.50 30.63
C ILE A 6 5.20 17.55 29.59
N GLU A 7 6.23 16.73 29.72
CA GLU A 7 7.40 16.77 28.84
C GLU A 7 7.12 16.30 27.42
N GLU A 8 6.29 15.28 27.24
CA GLU A 8 6.00 14.68 25.94
C GLU A 8 4.98 15.47 25.11
N MET A 9 4.45 16.59 25.64
CA MET A 9 3.35 17.36 25.07
C MET A 9 3.76 18.17 23.84
N THR A 10 3.02 18.03 22.73
CA THR A 10 3.34 18.65 21.43
C THR A 10 2.48 19.87 21.10
N GLU A 11 1.22 19.86 21.52
CA GLU A 11 0.29 20.98 21.32
C GLU A 11 0.03 21.71 22.64
N LYS A 12 -0.37 22.98 22.56
CA LYS A 12 -0.86 23.70 23.74
C LYS A 12 -2.21 23.12 24.18
N ASP A 13 -2.41 23.01 25.49
CA ASP A 13 -3.67 22.55 26.08
C ASP A 13 -4.84 23.42 25.60
N LYS A 14 -5.94 22.74 25.23
CA LYS A 14 -7.18 23.32 24.73
C LYS A 14 -8.30 23.29 25.77
N ALA A 15 -8.06 22.68 26.94
CA ALA A 15 -9.02 22.66 28.03
C ALA A 15 -9.24 24.06 28.62
N THR A 16 -10.48 24.34 29.03
CA THR A 16 -10.80 25.57 29.76
C THR A 16 -10.26 25.47 31.17
N THR A 17 -9.36 26.39 31.56
CA THR A 17 -8.79 26.39 32.91
C THR A 17 -9.86 26.70 33.96
N ASN A 18 -9.98 25.84 34.97
CA ASN A 18 -10.86 26.07 36.11
C ASN A 18 -10.38 27.30 36.92
N PRO A 19 -11.21 28.36 37.10
CA PRO A 19 -10.81 29.54 37.85
C PRO A 19 -10.90 29.36 39.37
N PHE A 20 -11.46 28.25 39.85
CA PHE A 20 -11.70 28.02 41.28
C PHE A 20 -10.66 27.07 41.90
N LEU A 21 -10.26 27.38 43.13
CA LEU A 21 -9.44 26.53 43.99
C LEU A 21 -10.06 26.45 45.39
N THR A 22 -9.87 25.34 46.09
CA THR A 22 -10.40 25.12 47.44
C THR A 22 -9.27 25.20 48.46
N ILE A 23 -9.41 26.06 49.46
CA ILE A 23 -8.47 26.20 50.58
C ILE A 23 -9.12 25.62 51.83
N TYR A 24 -8.42 24.71 52.51
CA TYR A 24 -8.85 24.12 53.78
C TYR A 24 -8.24 24.88 54.97
N SER A 25 -8.89 24.82 56.13
CA SER A 25 -8.46 25.53 57.35
C SER A 25 -7.09 25.10 57.89
N ASN A 26 -6.59 23.93 57.48
CA ASN A 26 -5.24 23.44 57.78
C ASN A 26 -4.16 23.95 56.80
N GLY A 27 -4.50 24.86 55.88
CA GLY A 27 -3.60 25.40 54.86
C GLY A 27 -3.43 24.50 53.63
N ASN A 28 -4.09 23.34 53.56
CA ASN A 28 -4.06 22.51 52.36
C ASN A 28 -4.84 23.21 51.22
N VAL A 29 -4.35 23.10 49.99
CA VAL A 29 -4.97 23.69 48.79
C VAL A 29 -5.27 22.58 47.79
N SER A 30 -6.53 22.40 47.46
CA SER A 30 -6.96 21.51 46.38
C SER A 30 -7.32 22.31 45.15
N PHE A 31 -6.74 21.93 44.03
CA PHE A 31 -7.02 22.46 42.70
C PHE A 31 -7.27 21.30 41.76
N ARG A 32 -8.33 21.39 40.97
CA ARG A 32 -8.68 20.41 39.95
C ARG A 32 -8.89 21.14 38.64
N ASN A 33 -8.15 20.74 37.63
CA ASN A 33 -8.24 21.26 36.28
C ASN A 33 -8.33 20.09 35.30
N ASP A 34 -9.11 20.24 34.26
CA ASP A 34 -9.18 19.27 33.17
C ASP A 34 -8.12 19.64 32.11
N HIS A 35 -7.57 18.65 31.42
CA HIS A 35 -6.47 18.81 30.48
C HIS A 35 -6.72 18.01 29.21
N VAL A 36 -6.51 18.63 28.04
CA VAL A 36 -6.53 17.96 26.73
C VAL A 36 -5.10 17.87 26.23
N VAL A 37 -4.48 16.70 26.40
CA VAL A 37 -3.07 16.47 26.11
C VAL A 37 -2.90 15.77 24.77
N VAL A 38 -2.17 16.40 23.85
CA VAL A 38 -1.59 15.75 22.68
C VAL A 38 -0.10 15.55 22.98
N SER A 39 0.36 14.29 22.97
CA SER A 39 1.74 13.95 23.32
C SER A 39 2.40 13.02 22.29
N THR A 40 3.73 13.03 22.28
CA THR A 40 4.52 12.01 21.56
C THR A 40 4.54 10.70 22.34
N CYS A 41 4.47 9.58 21.61
CA CYS A 41 4.69 8.24 22.17
C CYS A 41 5.34 7.33 21.13
N LYS A 42 6.38 6.59 21.52
CA LYS A 42 7.06 5.64 20.63
C LYS A 42 6.27 4.32 20.59
N MET A 43 5.35 4.20 19.63
CA MET A 43 4.55 3.00 19.44
C MET A 43 5.35 1.85 18.81
N ASN A 44 5.10 0.63 19.29
CA ASN A 44 5.65 -0.61 18.75
C ASN A 44 4.55 -1.38 17.97
N VAL A 45 4.53 -1.23 16.65
CA VAL A 45 3.54 -1.86 15.77
C VAL A 45 3.97 -3.21 15.18
N TYR A 46 5.04 -3.83 15.70
CA TYR A 46 5.51 -5.14 15.21
C TYR A 46 4.40 -6.22 15.22
N LYS A 47 3.54 -6.22 16.26
CA LYS A 47 2.43 -7.17 16.42
C LYS A 47 1.06 -6.65 15.93
N PHE A 48 1.01 -5.55 15.19
CA PHE A 48 -0.24 -4.99 14.66
C PHE A 48 -1.06 -6.06 13.91
N PRO A 49 -2.40 -6.14 14.10
CA PRO A 49 -3.26 -5.28 14.93
C PRO A 49 -3.45 -5.76 16.38
N PHE A 50 -2.65 -6.72 16.84
CA PHE A 50 -2.70 -7.29 18.20
C PHE A 50 -1.67 -6.62 19.14
N ASP A 51 -1.44 -5.32 18.93
CA ASP A 51 -0.45 -4.55 19.66
C ASP A 51 -0.97 -4.02 21.01
N ILE A 52 -0.02 -3.91 21.95
CA ILE A 52 -0.18 -3.26 23.25
C ILE A 52 0.85 -2.14 23.27
N GLN A 53 0.41 -0.93 23.59
CA GLN A 53 1.24 0.26 23.66
C GLN A 53 1.31 0.75 25.11
N SER A 54 2.50 1.19 25.52
CA SER A 54 2.72 1.85 26.81
C SER A 54 3.30 3.23 26.54
N CYS A 55 2.54 4.27 26.86
CA CYS A 55 2.90 5.66 26.61
C CYS A 55 3.14 6.39 27.93
N ASN A 56 4.19 7.19 27.99
CA ASN A 56 4.55 7.96 29.18
C ASN A 56 3.98 9.38 29.12
N LEU A 57 3.51 9.87 30.26
CA LEU A 57 3.24 11.29 30.53
C LEU A 57 4.05 11.68 31.77
N SER A 58 5.09 12.48 31.55
CA SER A 58 6.07 12.86 32.56
C SER A 58 5.80 14.28 33.04
N PHE A 59 5.23 14.38 34.25
CA PHE A 59 4.95 15.65 34.90
C PHE A 59 6.18 16.15 35.64
N LYS A 60 6.57 17.40 35.40
CA LYS A 60 7.66 18.08 36.13
C LYS A 60 7.36 19.56 36.31
N SER A 61 8.11 20.22 37.19
CA SER A 61 8.19 21.69 37.19
C SER A 61 9.07 22.17 36.03
N MET A 62 8.71 23.28 35.40
CA MET A 62 9.54 23.91 34.37
C MET A 62 10.83 24.49 34.99
N THR A 63 10.72 25.22 36.10
CA THR A 63 11.82 26.03 36.66
C THR A 63 12.36 25.55 38.01
N HIS A 64 11.57 24.84 38.82
CA HIS A 64 11.93 24.53 40.22
C HIS A 64 12.67 23.19 40.38
N THR A 65 13.43 23.12 41.48
CA THR A 65 14.21 21.95 41.90
C THR A 65 13.45 21.08 42.93
N PRO A 66 13.85 19.81 43.16
CA PRO A 66 13.25 18.92 44.17
C PRO A 66 13.29 19.45 45.61
N ARG A 67 14.14 20.45 45.89
CA ARG A 67 14.23 21.11 47.19
C ARG A 67 13.13 22.15 47.40
N GLU A 68 12.57 22.68 46.31
CA GLU A 68 11.52 23.70 46.30
C GLU A 68 10.15 23.06 46.04
N ILE A 69 10.07 22.17 45.04
CA ILE A 69 8.86 21.44 44.67
C ILE A 69 9.19 19.95 44.55
N ASN A 70 8.56 19.13 45.39
CA ASN A 70 8.66 17.67 45.36
C ASN A 70 7.31 17.07 44.96
N LEU A 71 7.26 16.45 43.77
CA LEU A 71 6.06 15.84 43.23
C LEU A 71 5.87 14.43 43.80
N LYS A 72 4.64 14.11 44.18
CA LYS A 72 4.23 12.81 44.72
C LYS A 72 2.84 12.45 44.21
N THR A 73 2.54 11.16 44.10
CA THR A 73 1.16 10.71 43.90
C THR A 73 0.34 10.94 45.17
N LEU A 74 -0.95 11.21 45.01
CA LEU A 74 -1.91 11.16 46.12
C LEU A 74 -2.29 9.71 46.46
N GLU A 75 -2.33 8.86 45.43
CA GLU A 75 -2.87 7.50 45.47
C GLU A 75 -1.91 6.49 44.84
N ASN A 76 -2.18 5.20 45.04
CA ASN A 76 -1.42 4.11 44.43
C ASN A 76 -1.91 3.80 43.00
N ASP A 77 -1.00 3.26 42.17
CA ASP A 77 -1.22 2.69 40.83
C ASP A 77 -2.55 1.92 40.68
N LYS A 78 -2.87 1.03 41.62
CA LYS A 78 -4.08 0.17 41.61
C LYS A 78 -5.37 0.95 41.85
N VAL A 79 -5.31 2.03 42.63
CA VAL A 79 -6.46 2.90 42.92
C VAL A 79 -6.75 3.77 41.71
N ILE A 80 -5.71 4.41 41.17
CA ILE A 80 -5.76 5.20 39.94
C ILE A 80 -6.31 4.37 38.78
N THR A 81 -5.74 3.18 38.54
CA THR A 81 -6.18 2.25 37.49
C THR A 81 -7.66 1.85 37.62
N ARG A 82 -8.18 1.67 38.85
CA ARG A 82 -9.60 1.36 39.06
C ARG A 82 -10.47 2.57 38.72
N TRP A 83 -10.18 3.74 39.29
CA TRP A 83 -10.95 4.96 39.03
C TRP A 83 -10.95 5.33 37.54
N THR A 84 -9.83 5.15 36.83
CA THR A 84 -9.77 5.36 35.38
C THR A 84 -10.67 4.39 34.62
N LYS A 85 -10.79 3.11 35.04
CA LYS A 85 -11.73 2.15 34.43
C LYS A 85 -13.19 2.52 34.67
N ASP A 86 -13.51 3.06 35.84
CA ASP A 86 -14.86 3.50 36.18
C ASP A 86 -15.26 4.81 35.46
N LEU A 87 -14.27 5.58 34.95
CA LEU A 87 -14.46 6.87 34.26
C LEU A 87 -14.40 6.79 32.73
N ILE A 88 -13.78 5.76 32.14
CA ILE A 88 -13.70 5.61 30.67
C ILE A 88 -15.02 5.02 30.15
N GLU A 89 -15.87 5.89 29.62
CA GLU A 89 -17.18 5.51 29.07
C GLU A 89 -17.09 4.79 27.71
N THR A 90 -16.14 5.17 26.85
CA THR A 90 -15.97 4.59 25.50
C THR A 90 -14.58 3.99 25.28
N GLN A 91 -14.54 2.86 24.57
CA GLN A 91 -13.33 2.10 24.23
C GLN A 91 -13.42 1.58 22.79
N ASP A 92 -13.43 2.49 21.82
CA ASP A 92 -13.75 2.17 20.43
C ASP A 92 -12.59 1.43 19.72
N GLU A 93 -11.45 2.09 19.54
CA GLU A 93 -10.24 1.49 18.95
C GLU A 93 -9.32 0.85 20.01
N TRP A 94 -9.32 1.41 21.23
CA TRP A 94 -8.37 1.07 22.29
C TRP A 94 -9.08 0.63 23.59
N GLU A 95 -8.60 -0.48 24.14
CA GLU A 95 -8.96 -1.03 25.45
C GLU A 95 -7.94 -0.57 26.49
N PHE A 96 -8.39 0.09 27.55
CA PHE A 96 -7.53 0.53 28.66
C PHE A 96 -7.16 -0.64 29.58
N LEU A 97 -5.87 -0.89 29.78
CA LEU A 97 -5.38 -1.97 30.63
C LEU A 97 -5.03 -1.49 32.05
N ASP A 98 -4.09 -0.55 32.17
CA ASP A 98 -3.57 -0.08 33.46
C ASP A 98 -2.81 1.25 33.35
N ILE A 99 -2.60 1.89 34.51
CA ILE A 99 -1.67 3.00 34.71
C ILE A 99 -0.67 2.60 35.78
N THR A 100 0.60 2.59 35.42
CA THR A 100 1.72 2.47 36.36
C THR A 100 2.30 3.86 36.63
N VAL A 101 2.74 4.14 37.86
CA VAL A 101 3.31 5.44 38.22
C VAL A 101 4.71 5.29 38.83
N ASN A 102 5.67 5.99 38.25
CA ASN A 102 7.08 5.96 38.65
C ASN A 102 7.56 7.36 39.00
N ASN A 103 8.05 7.53 40.24
CA ASN A 103 8.81 8.72 40.62
C ASN A 103 10.21 8.60 40.01
N GLN A 104 10.63 9.57 39.20
CA GLN A 104 11.99 9.67 38.70
C GLN A 104 12.63 10.97 39.16
N THR A 105 13.87 10.88 39.63
CA THR A 105 14.77 12.01 39.78
C THR A 105 15.84 11.85 38.72
N SER A 106 15.81 12.69 37.68
CA SER A 106 16.81 12.62 36.62
C SER A 106 18.19 12.99 37.17
N ASP A 107 19.15 12.08 36.99
CA ASP A 107 20.44 12.11 37.67
C ASP A 107 21.54 12.84 36.85
N LEU A 108 21.24 13.25 35.60
CA LEU A 108 22.26 13.46 34.57
C LEU A 108 22.39 14.87 33.95
N ASP A 109 21.53 15.84 34.28
CA ASP A 109 21.77 17.25 33.84
C ASP A 109 21.02 18.30 34.67
N ARG A 110 19.79 18.02 35.10
CA ARG A 110 19.02 18.88 36.01
C ARG A 110 18.28 18.04 37.02
N PHE A 111 18.63 18.20 38.31
CA PHE A 111 17.84 17.68 39.42
C PHE A 111 16.46 18.35 39.36
N GLN A 112 15.48 17.67 38.78
CA GLN A 112 14.07 18.04 38.73
C GLN A 112 13.25 16.85 39.25
N SER A 113 12.20 17.15 40.02
CA SER A 113 11.27 16.14 40.51
C SER A 113 10.33 15.81 39.36
N MET A 114 10.32 14.55 38.92
CA MET A 114 9.51 14.08 37.80
C MET A 114 8.61 12.93 38.24
N LEU A 115 7.35 12.99 37.81
CA LEU A 115 6.33 11.98 38.07
C LEU A 115 5.86 11.42 36.73
N VAL A 116 6.28 10.18 36.43
CA VAL A 116 6.00 9.51 35.16
C VAL A 116 4.79 8.61 35.31
N TYR A 117 3.73 8.89 34.55
CA TYR A 117 2.57 8.02 34.40
C TYR A 117 2.71 7.23 33.10
N THR A 118 2.86 5.92 33.20
CA THR A 118 2.85 5.01 32.05
C THR A 118 1.44 4.47 31.86
N ILE A 119 0.76 4.92 30.80
CA ILE A 119 -0.58 4.48 30.40
C ILE A 119 -0.42 3.30 29.43
N THR A 120 -1.02 2.15 29.76
CA THR A 120 -0.97 0.95 28.91
C THR A 120 -2.33 0.66 28.26
N MET A 121 -2.33 0.61 26.93
CA MET A 121 -3.52 0.45 26.08
C MET A 121 -3.34 -0.73 25.11
N LYS A 122 -4.42 -1.42 24.76
CA LYS A 122 -4.45 -2.54 23.81
C LYS A 122 -5.38 -2.25 22.64
N ARG A 123 -4.96 -2.54 21.42
CA ARG A 123 -5.80 -2.32 20.22
C ARG A 123 -6.92 -3.36 20.11
N ARG A 124 -8.13 -2.93 19.73
CA ARG A 124 -9.24 -3.82 19.38
C ARG A 124 -9.08 -4.32 17.94
N SER A 125 -8.46 -5.49 17.79
CA SER A 125 -8.04 -6.03 16.48
C SER A 125 -9.16 -6.49 15.54
N VAL A 126 -10.38 -6.72 16.03
CA VAL A 126 -11.48 -7.40 15.30
C VAL A 126 -11.80 -6.76 13.94
N LEU A 127 -11.90 -5.43 13.90
CA LEU A 127 -12.20 -4.69 12.66
C LEU A 127 -11.07 -4.82 11.63
N TYR A 128 -9.80 -4.82 12.06
CA TYR A 128 -8.65 -4.99 11.17
C TYR A 128 -8.58 -6.42 10.61
N ILE A 129 -8.96 -7.43 11.39
CA ILE A 129 -9.06 -8.81 10.91
C ILE A 129 -10.15 -8.90 9.83
N ALA A 130 -11.32 -8.35 10.09
CA ALA A 130 -12.46 -8.38 9.18
C ALA A 130 -12.21 -7.60 7.87
N ASN A 131 -11.56 -6.44 7.95
CA ASN A 131 -11.40 -5.53 6.80
C ASN A 131 -10.12 -5.77 5.99
N PHE A 132 -9.07 -6.39 6.55
CA PHE A 132 -7.80 -6.62 5.84
C PHE A 132 -7.42 -8.09 5.74
N ILE A 133 -7.40 -8.82 6.85
CA ILE A 133 -6.90 -10.21 6.84
C ILE A 133 -7.87 -11.14 6.08
N LEU A 134 -9.18 -11.03 6.33
CA LEU A 134 -10.16 -11.87 5.63
C LEU A 134 -10.23 -11.60 4.10
N PRO A 135 -10.27 -10.34 3.61
CA PRO A 135 -10.25 -10.09 2.16
C PRO A 135 -8.97 -10.54 1.46
N ILE A 136 -7.80 -10.36 2.09
CA ILE A 136 -6.53 -10.81 1.50
C ILE A 136 -6.47 -12.35 1.41
N LEU A 137 -6.94 -13.05 2.44
CA LEU A 137 -7.09 -14.52 2.40
C LEU A 137 -8.08 -14.96 1.30
N PHE A 138 -9.21 -14.25 1.15
CA PHE A 138 -10.19 -14.53 0.11
C PHE A 138 -9.61 -14.35 -1.31
N PHE A 139 -8.86 -13.28 -1.56
CA PHE A 139 -8.19 -13.08 -2.85
C PHE A 139 -7.13 -14.13 -3.15
N LEU A 140 -6.36 -14.59 -2.15
CA LEU A 140 -5.44 -15.71 -2.32
C LEU A 140 -6.19 -17.01 -2.71
N ILE A 141 -7.34 -17.28 -2.10
CA ILE A 141 -8.20 -18.42 -2.46
C ILE A 141 -8.72 -18.26 -3.89
N LEU A 142 -9.16 -17.06 -4.31
CA LEU A 142 -9.60 -16.81 -5.68
C LEU A 142 -8.48 -17.03 -6.71
N ASP A 143 -7.25 -16.61 -6.41
CA ASP A 143 -6.10 -16.86 -7.28
C ASP A 143 -5.80 -18.36 -7.42
N LEU A 144 -5.87 -19.13 -6.33
CA LEU A 144 -5.72 -20.59 -6.36
C LEU A 144 -6.87 -21.28 -7.12
N VAL A 145 -8.13 -20.85 -6.93
CA VAL A 145 -9.29 -21.39 -7.65
C VAL A 145 -9.23 -21.08 -9.15
N SER A 146 -8.63 -19.95 -9.55
CA SER A 146 -8.51 -19.57 -10.97
C SER A 146 -7.69 -20.56 -11.80
N PHE A 147 -6.87 -21.42 -11.20
CA PHE A 147 -6.20 -22.50 -11.92
C PHE A 147 -7.17 -23.52 -12.53
N LEU A 148 -8.37 -23.68 -11.94
CA LEU A 148 -9.45 -24.55 -12.44
C LEU A 148 -10.18 -23.97 -13.67
N ILE A 149 -9.98 -22.69 -14.00
CA ILE A 149 -10.55 -22.07 -15.19
C ILE A 149 -9.84 -22.62 -16.43
N SER A 150 -10.62 -23.10 -17.39
CA SER A 150 -10.13 -23.59 -18.69
C SER A 150 -9.57 -22.43 -19.52
N ASP A 151 -8.47 -22.65 -20.22
CA ASP A 151 -7.71 -21.58 -20.89
C ASP A 151 -8.17 -21.38 -22.34
N SER A 152 -9.46 -21.05 -22.52
CA SER A 152 -10.10 -20.97 -23.84
C SER A 152 -9.92 -19.64 -24.57
N GLY A 153 -9.53 -18.57 -23.87
CA GLY A 153 -9.52 -17.22 -24.46
C GLY A 153 -8.78 -16.15 -23.65
N GLY A 154 -7.78 -16.50 -22.85
CA GLY A 154 -7.02 -15.53 -22.03
C GLY A 154 -7.80 -14.90 -20.86
N GLU A 155 -9.09 -15.26 -20.70
CA GLU A 155 -9.97 -14.88 -19.60
C GLU A 155 -9.35 -15.18 -18.22
N LYS A 156 -8.64 -16.30 -18.12
CA LYS A 156 -7.87 -16.73 -16.93
C LYS A 156 -6.77 -15.74 -16.54
N LEU A 157 -6.00 -15.24 -17.52
CA LEU A 157 -4.95 -14.26 -17.29
C LEU A 157 -5.55 -12.91 -16.88
N SER A 158 -6.62 -12.47 -17.56
CA SER A 158 -7.35 -11.24 -17.21
C SER A 158 -7.90 -11.27 -15.78
N PHE A 159 -8.49 -12.40 -15.37
CA PHE A 159 -8.95 -12.63 -14.01
C PHE A 159 -7.82 -12.50 -12.98
N LYS A 160 -6.69 -13.21 -13.18
CA LYS A 160 -5.53 -13.14 -12.28
C LYS A 160 -4.98 -11.72 -12.14
N VAL A 161 -4.88 -10.97 -13.24
CA VAL A 161 -4.45 -9.55 -13.22
C VAL A 161 -5.42 -8.68 -12.41
N THR A 162 -6.74 -8.89 -12.55
CA THR A 162 -7.75 -8.12 -11.82
C THR A 162 -7.73 -8.43 -10.31
N VAL A 163 -7.57 -9.69 -9.93
CA VAL A 163 -7.43 -10.11 -8.52
C VAL A 163 -6.14 -9.55 -7.90
N LEU A 164 -5.02 -9.57 -8.64
CA LEU A 164 -3.76 -8.96 -8.22
C LEU A 164 -3.88 -7.44 -8.02
N LEU A 165 -4.57 -6.74 -8.92
CA LEU A 165 -4.84 -5.30 -8.79
C LEU A 165 -5.68 -5.01 -7.53
N ALA A 166 -6.74 -5.79 -7.28
CA ALA A 166 -7.58 -5.64 -6.10
C ALA A 166 -6.79 -5.85 -4.78
N VAL A 167 -5.92 -6.86 -4.72
CA VAL A 167 -5.02 -7.06 -3.58
C VAL A 167 -4.04 -5.89 -3.42
N THR A 168 -3.48 -5.38 -4.51
CA THR A 168 -2.57 -4.22 -4.48
C THR A 168 -3.27 -3.00 -3.87
N VAL A 169 -4.51 -2.70 -4.26
CA VAL A 169 -5.31 -1.60 -3.69
C VAL A 169 -5.55 -1.81 -2.19
N MET A 170 -5.94 -3.01 -1.76
CA MET A 170 -6.13 -3.30 -0.32
C MET A 170 -4.83 -3.18 0.49
N GLN A 171 -3.67 -3.49 -0.12
CA GLN A 171 -2.36 -3.32 0.51
C GLN A 171 -1.94 -1.85 0.61
N LEU A 172 -2.29 -1.00 -0.36
CA LEU A 172 -2.07 0.45 -0.27
C LEU A 172 -2.88 1.06 0.88
N ILE A 173 -4.18 0.72 0.99
CA ILE A 173 -5.04 1.18 2.09
C ILE A 173 -4.48 0.74 3.45
N LEU A 174 -3.96 -0.49 3.55
CA LEU A 174 -3.31 -0.97 4.76
C LEU A 174 -2.01 -0.20 5.07
N ASN A 175 -1.24 0.19 4.05
CA ASN A 175 -0.01 0.99 4.22
C ASN A 175 -0.32 2.37 4.82
N ASP A 176 -1.34 3.06 4.28
CA ASP A 176 -1.78 4.37 4.76
C ASP A 176 -2.28 4.36 6.23
N ILE A 177 -2.76 3.20 6.71
CA ILE A 177 -3.24 3.00 8.09
C ILE A 177 -2.11 2.59 9.04
N LEU A 178 -1.04 1.97 8.54
CA LEU A 178 0.10 1.58 9.35
C LEU A 178 0.99 2.81 9.65
N PRO A 179 1.26 3.13 10.93
CA PRO A 179 2.11 4.28 11.23
C PRO A 179 3.54 4.01 10.75
N SER A 180 4.07 4.97 10.00
CA SER A 180 5.40 4.94 9.37
C SER A 180 6.58 5.03 10.35
N SER A 181 6.31 5.00 11.66
CA SER A 181 7.24 5.35 12.75
C SER A 181 7.92 4.15 13.43
N SER A 182 7.95 2.97 12.81
CA SER A 182 8.46 1.76 13.46
C SER A 182 9.89 1.40 13.05
N ASP A 183 10.75 1.15 14.04
CA ASP A 183 12.09 0.56 13.84
C ASP A 183 12.04 -0.87 13.23
N LYS A 184 10.84 -1.49 13.17
CA LYS A 184 10.63 -2.88 12.72
C LYS A 184 9.41 -2.98 11.82
N VAL A 185 9.54 -3.71 10.71
CA VAL A 185 8.43 -4.01 9.80
C VAL A 185 7.33 -4.79 10.55
N PRO A 186 6.05 -4.37 10.50
CA PRO A 186 4.93 -5.10 11.09
C PRO A 186 4.75 -6.51 10.51
N LEU A 187 4.33 -7.47 11.35
CA LEU A 187 4.03 -8.84 10.91
C LEU A 187 2.96 -8.89 9.81
N ILE A 188 1.95 -8.01 9.86
CA ILE A 188 0.92 -7.92 8.82
C ILE A 188 1.51 -7.51 7.45
N ALA A 189 2.49 -6.61 7.43
CA ALA A 189 3.13 -6.17 6.19
C ALA A 189 3.94 -7.31 5.56
N LEU A 190 4.65 -8.10 6.37
CA LEU A 190 5.36 -9.29 5.89
C LEU A 190 4.39 -10.35 5.33
N TYR A 191 3.23 -10.56 5.98
CA TYR A 191 2.17 -11.43 5.46
C TYR A 191 1.64 -10.94 4.10
N CYS A 192 1.31 -9.65 3.98
CA CYS A 192 0.82 -9.05 2.74
C CYS A 192 1.84 -9.17 1.59
N ILE A 193 3.13 -8.89 1.86
CA ILE A 193 4.22 -9.07 0.89
C ILE A 193 4.31 -10.55 0.46
N GLY A 194 4.22 -11.50 1.41
CA GLY A 194 4.20 -12.93 1.11
C GLY A 194 3.03 -13.35 0.22
N VAL A 195 1.81 -12.89 0.51
CA VAL A 195 0.64 -13.16 -0.35
C VAL A 195 0.82 -12.57 -1.74
N PHE A 196 1.33 -11.33 -1.83
CA PHE A 196 1.59 -10.68 -3.12
C PHE A 196 2.62 -11.46 -3.96
N THR A 197 3.73 -11.91 -3.37
CA THR A 197 4.74 -12.69 -4.10
C THR A 197 4.20 -14.05 -4.56
N LEU A 198 3.37 -14.73 -3.76
CA LEU A 198 2.72 -15.98 -4.17
C LEU A 198 1.79 -15.77 -5.38
N MET A 199 0.97 -14.72 -5.36
CA MET A 199 0.08 -14.38 -6.48
C MET A 199 0.87 -13.99 -7.74
N MET A 200 1.98 -13.26 -7.60
CA MET A 200 2.87 -12.92 -8.71
C MET A 200 3.52 -14.16 -9.33
N LEU A 201 3.97 -15.12 -8.53
CA LEU A 201 4.52 -16.39 -9.01
C LEU A 201 3.46 -17.23 -9.73
N SER A 202 2.25 -17.31 -9.18
CA SER A 202 1.06 -17.96 -9.75
C SER A 202 0.64 -17.36 -11.11
N LEU A 203 0.74 -16.04 -11.26
CA LEU A 203 0.52 -15.35 -12.53
C LEU A 203 1.64 -15.61 -13.54
N LEU A 204 2.92 -15.61 -13.11
CA LEU A 204 4.05 -15.95 -13.98
C LEU A 204 3.99 -17.39 -14.48
N GLU A 205 3.64 -18.35 -13.62
CA GLU A 205 3.42 -19.75 -14.00
C GLU A 205 2.31 -19.86 -15.07
N SER A 206 1.20 -19.15 -14.88
CA SER A 206 0.08 -19.15 -15.83
C SER A 206 0.49 -18.60 -17.21
N ILE A 207 1.29 -17.53 -17.25
CA ILE A 207 1.83 -16.97 -18.51
C ILE A 207 2.77 -17.98 -19.18
N LEU A 208 3.64 -18.66 -18.43
CA LEU A 208 4.55 -19.68 -18.96
C LEU A 208 3.80 -20.88 -19.53
N VAL A 209 2.77 -21.37 -18.84
CA VAL A 209 1.91 -22.47 -19.31
C VAL A 209 1.21 -22.09 -20.61
N MET A 210 0.57 -20.92 -20.67
CA MET A 210 -0.12 -20.45 -21.88
C MET A 210 0.84 -20.33 -23.07
N HIS A 211 2.01 -19.70 -22.87
CA HIS A 211 3.04 -19.58 -23.90
C HIS A 211 3.56 -20.94 -24.41
N LEU A 212 3.65 -21.96 -23.55
CA LEU A 212 4.03 -23.31 -23.97
C LEU A 212 2.91 -24.00 -24.77
N LEU A 213 1.65 -23.86 -24.37
CA LEU A 213 0.48 -24.39 -25.09
C LEU A 213 0.34 -23.78 -26.49
N ASP A 214 0.49 -22.46 -26.61
CA ASP A 214 0.49 -21.75 -27.90
C ASP A 214 1.59 -22.27 -28.83
N LYS A 215 2.82 -22.44 -28.31
CA LYS A 215 3.95 -22.95 -29.08
C LYS A 215 3.74 -24.40 -29.55
N ASP A 216 3.09 -25.24 -28.75
CA ASP A 216 2.83 -26.63 -29.12
C ASP A 216 1.69 -26.75 -30.14
N SER A 217 0.65 -25.91 -30.05
CA SER A 217 -0.42 -25.85 -31.07
C SER A 217 0.11 -25.38 -32.44
N ALA A 218 0.97 -24.35 -32.47
CA ALA A 218 1.66 -23.91 -33.69
C ALA A 218 2.52 -25.02 -34.31
N THR A 219 3.12 -25.89 -33.48
CA THR A 219 3.93 -27.02 -33.95
C THR A 219 3.08 -28.14 -34.55
N GLN A 220 1.84 -28.36 -34.09
CA GLN A 220 0.93 -29.33 -34.70
C GLN A 220 0.39 -28.85 -36.06
N ASN A 221 -0.03 -27.58 -36.16
CA ASN A 221 -0.57 -27.03 -37.41
C ASN A 221 0.44 -27.17 -38.58
N ASN A 222 1.71 -26.86 -38.34
CA ASN A 222 2.79 -27.03 -39.33
C ASN A 222 3.02 -28.49 -39.77
N LYS A 223 2.66 -29.49 -38.94
CA LYS A 223 2.76 -30.92 -39.31
C LYS A 223 1.57 -31.38 -40.15
N THR A 224 0.35 -30.94 -39.82
CA THR A 224 -0.85 -31.33 -40.55
C THR A 224 -0.84 -30.80 -41.98
N ASP A 225 -0.38 -29.57 -42.18
CA ASP A 225 -0.25 -28.95 -43.52
C ASP A 225 0.80 -29.68 -44.40
N GLY A 226 1.90 -30.13 -43.78
CA GLY A 226 2.92 -30.95 -44.44
C GLY A 226 2.42 -32.34 -44.90
N ASP A 227 1.56 -32.99 -44.11
CA ASP A 227 1.00 -34.30 -44.46
C ASP A 227 -0.15 -34.20 -45.48
N GLN A 228 -0.93 -33.11 -45.43
CA GLN A 228 -1.96 -32.83 -46.44
C GLN A 228 -1.33 -32.54 -47.83
N SER A 229 -0.19 -31.84 -47.86
CA SER A 229 0.64 -31.66 -49.06
C SER A 229 1.19 -32.99 -49.62
N LEU A 230 1.59 -33.93 -48.76
CA LEU A 230 2.04 -35.26 -49.19
C LEU A 230 0.88 -36.15 -49.70
N ARG A 231 -0.32 -36.01 -49.14
CA ARG A 231 -1.51 -36.78 -49.59
C ARG A 231 -2.03 -36.33 -50.96
N MET A 232 -1.92 -35.03 -51.27
CA MET A 232 -2.32 -34.45 -52.57
C MET A 232 -1.51 -34.99 -53.76
N LYS A 233 -0.26 -35.43 -53.54
CA LYS A 233 0.62 -35.93 -54.63
C LYS A 233 0.37 -37.38 -55.07
N LYS A 234 -0.54 -38.12 -54.46
CA LYS A 234 -0.70 -39.58 -54.69
C LYS A 234 -1.97 -40.02 -55.45
N CYS A 235 -2.80 -39.08 -55.91
CA CYS A 235 -4.06 -39.37 -56.62
C CYS A 235 -4.16 -38.85 -58.07
N CYS A 236 -3.06 -38.39 -58.68
CA CYS A 236 -3.06 -37.92 -60.07
C CYS A 236 -2.60 -39.01 -61.06
N HIS A 237 -3.33 -40.13 -61.13
CA HIS A 237 -3.30 -41.03 -62.30
C HIS A 237 -4.63 -41.76 -62.47
N CYS A 238 -5.49 -41.22 -63.32
CA CYS A 238 -6.47 -41.86 -64.22
C CYS A 238 -7.62 -40.89 -64.56
N ALA A 239 -7.75 -40.52 -65.83
CA ALA A 239 -8.99 -40.01 -66.43
C ALA A 239 -9.69 -41.19 -67.16
N PRO A 240 -11.03 -41.19 -67.33
CA PRO A 240 -11.69 -40.39 -68.39
C PRO A 240 -13.00 -39.66 -67.94
N VAL A 241 -13.29 -38.42 -68.36
CA VAL A 241 -13.99 -37.90 -69.58
C VAL A 241 -15.55 -37.85 -69.51
N TYR A 242 -16.10 -36.68 -69.93
CA TYR A 242 -17.46 -36.28 -70.36
C TYR A 242 -18.38 -35.40 -69.45
N ASP A 243 -18.53 -34.14 -69.91
CA ASP A 243 -19.64 -33.16 -69.94
C ASP A 243 -20.69 -33.01 -68.82
N ALA A 244 -20.77 -31.79 -68.23
CA ALA A 244 -21.89 -30.82 -68.39
C ALA A 244 -21.73 -29.59 -67.44
N SER A 245 -22.44 -28.50 -67.73
CA SER A 245 -22.39 -27.18 -67.04
C SER A 245 -23.74 -26.45 -67.27
N PRO A 246 -24.15 -25.41 -66.50
CA PRO A 246 -23.94 -25.09 -65.08
C PRO A 246 -25.28 -24.85 -64.31
N ASP A 247 -25.25 -24.71 -62.98
CA ASP A 247 -25.99 -23.62 -62.29
C ASP A 247 -25.48 -23.37 -60.84
N GLU A 248 -25.72 -22.18 -60.30
CA GLU A 248 -25.36 -21.73 -58.93
C GLU A 248 -26.44 -22.23 -57.92
N THR A 249 -26.23 -22.49 -56.62
CA THR A 249 -25.58 -21.75 -55.52
C THR A 249 -25.23 -22.80 -54.42
N GLU A 250 -24.61 -22.58 -53.24
CA GLU A 250 -24.16 -21.43 -52.44
C GLU A 250 -22.90 -21.88 -51.64
N SER A 251 -22.14 -20.97 -51.03
CA SER A 251 -21.08 -21.33 -50.08
C SER A 251 -20.98 -20.37 -48.88
N VAL A 252 -20.92 -20.94 -47.67
CA VAL A 252 -20.77 -20.20 -46.41
C VAL A 252 -19.29 -20.08 -46.04
N THR A 253 -18.84 -18.86 -45.77
CA THR A 253 -17.44 -18.49 -45.53
C THR A 253 -16.96 -18.79 -44.10
N LYS A 254 -15.68 -19.15 -43.97
CA LYS A 254 -14.89 -19.04 -42.73
C LYS A 254 -13.51 -18.50 -43.05
N GLU A 255 -13.40 -17.17 -43.09
CA GLU A 255 -12.20 -16.44 -43.47
C GLU A 255 -12.09 -15.18 -42.58
N ASP A 256 -11.63 -15.31 -41.33
CA ASP A 256 -11.61 -14.17 -40.39
C ASP A 256 -10.60 -14.19 -39.23
N SER A 257 -9.52 -15.00 -39.29
CA SER A 257 -8.45 -14.97 -38.25
C SER A 257 -7.05 -14.76 -38.82
N SER A 258 -6.71 -15.45 -39.91
CA SER A 258 -5.41 -15.30 -40.59
C SER A 258 -5.23 -13.89 -41.18
N SER A 259 -6.29 -13.34 -41.79
CA SER A 259 -6.34 -11.99 -42.36
C SER A 259 -6.02 -10.91 -41.32
N LYS A 260 -6.72 -10.93 -40.17
CA LYS A 260 -6.56 -9.93 -39.10
C LYS A 260 -5.16 -9.92 -38.46
N LEU A 261 -4.54 -11.09 -38.31
CA LEU A 261 -3.19 -11.20 -37.74
C LEU A 261 -2.13 -10.72 -38.75
N MET A 262 -2.32 -11.04 -40.04
CA MET A 262 -1.46 -10.54 -41.11
C MET A 262 -1.55 -9.01 -41.26
N GLU A 263 -2.77 -8.46 -41.22
CA GLU A 263 -3.05 -7.02 -41.28
C GLU A 263 -2.48 -6.25 -40.08
N ALA A 264 -2.65 -6.77 -38.86
CA ALA A 264 -2.02 -6.22 -37.65
C ALA A 264 -0.48 -6.20 -37.76
N SER A 265 0.13 -7.26 -38.30
CA SER A 265 1.59 -7.34 -38.49
C SER A 265 2.12 -6.32 -39.53
N LEU A 266 1.29 -5.97 -40.51
CA LEU A 266 1.62 -5.05 -41.60
C LEU A 266 1.54 -3.59 -41.11
N ASN A 267 0.49 -3.27 -40.35
CA ASN A 267 0.33 -1.98 -39.67
C ASN A 267 1.47 -1.69 -38.67
N LEU A 268 1.90 -2.70 -37.90
CA LEU A 268 3.01 -2.55 -36.94
C LEU A 268 4.36 -2.28 -37.64
N LYS A 269 4.60 -2.90 -38.81
CA LYS A 269 5.77 -2.60 -39.66
C LYS A 269 5.71 -1.20 -40.26
N GLN A 270 4.53 -0.74 -40.69
CA GLN A 270 4.39 0.62 -41.22
C GLN A 270 4.68 1.68 -40.16
N VAL A 271 4.12 1.54 -38.94
CA VAL A 271 4.41 2.44 -37.81
C VAL A 271 5.89 2.42 -37.42
N SER A 272 6.55 1.25 -37.45
CA SER A 272 7.99 1.14 -37.21
C SER A 272 8.82 1.92 -38.23
N ASN A 273 8.44 1.87 -39.51
CA ASN A 273 9.16 2.57 -40.58
C ASN A 273 9.00 4.10 -40.46
N GLU A 274 7.79 4.59 -40.15
CA GLU A 274 7.55 6.03 -39.93
C GLU A 274 8.27 6.56 -38.68
N LEU A 275 8.40 5.76 -37.61
CA LEU A 275 9.21 6.12 -36.45
C LEU A 275 10.71 6.23 -36.80
N GLU A 276 11.22 5.35 -37.65
CA GLU A 276 12.63 5.40 -38.10
C GLU A 276 12.90 6.60 -39.02
N GLU A 277 11.96 6.96 -39.90
CA GLU A 277 12.05 8.15 -40.75
C GLU A 277 11.97 9.44 -39.93
N ASN A 278 11.03 9.53 -38.99
CA ASN A 278 10.90 10.67 -38.07
C ASN A 278 12.12 10.84 -37.16
N GLY A 279 12.75 9.74 -36.73
CA GLY A 279 14.03 9.76 -36.01
C GLY A 279 15.17 10.36 -36.83
N LYS A 280 15.21 10.05 -38.14
CA LYS A 280 16.20 10.61 -39.08
C LYS A 280 15.98 12.10 -39.32
N THR A 281 14.73 12.57 -39.50
CA THR A 281 14.43 14.01 -39.62
C THR A 281 14.72 14.78 -38.33
N MET A 282 14.44 14.21 -37.14
CA MET A 282 14.81 14.83 -35.86
C MET A 282 16.32 15.03 -35.71
N ASN A 283 17.14 14.04 -36.10
CA ASN A 283 18.61 14.17 -36.07
C ASN A 283 19.12 15.22 -37.07
N LEU A 284 18.49 15.34 -38.24
CA LEU A 284 18.79 16.38 -39.24
C LEU A 284 18.41 17.80 -38.75
N LEU A 285 17.30 17.93 -38.03
CA LEU A 285 16.89 19.16 -37.34
C LEU A 285 17.79 19.51 -36.15
N GLY A 286 18.26 18.51 -35.41
CA GLY A 286 19.22 18.68 -34.32
C GLY A 286 20.57 19.23 -34.80
N SER A 287 21.06 18.73 -35.94
CA SER A 287 22.32 19.20 -36.56
C SER A 287 22.25 20.65 -37.04
N LYS A 288 21.09 21.12 -37.52
CA LYS A 288 20.89 22.52 -37.96
C LYS A 288 20.70 23.55 -36.83
N ARG A 289 20.53 23.13 -35.57
CA ARG A 289 20.20 24.05 -34.45
C ARG A 289 21.42 24.56 -33.66
N LYS A 290 22.65 24.37 -34.15
CA LYS A 290 23.88 24.81 -33.43
C LYS A 290 24.45 26.18 -33.83
N ASP A 291 24.00 26.80 -34.92
CA ASP A 291 24.50 28.10 -35.39
C ASP A 291 23.39 29.14 -35.62
N VAL A 292 22.89 29.76 -34.54
CA VAL A 292 22.06 30.97 -34.62
C VAL A 292 22.55 32.01 -33.62
N LYS A 293 22.98 33.18 -34.12
CA LYS A 293 23.48 34.30 -33.30
C LYS A 293 22.36 34.94 -32.47
N PRO A 294 22.63 35.38 -31.21
CA PRO A 294 21.59 35.95 -30.35
C PRO A 294 21.08 37.30 -30.86
N GLY A 295 19.76 37.48 -30.79
CA GLY A 295 19.04 38.62 -31.34
C GLY A 295 19.25 39.94 -30.60
N TYR A 296 18.74 41.02 -31.22
CA TYR A 296 18.87 42.41 -30.77
C TYR A 296 18.36 42.63 -29.33
N TRP A 297 17.19 42.09 -28.99
CA TRP A 297 16.54 42.27 -27.69
C TRP A 297 17.31 41.69 -26.49
N THR A 298 17.95 40.52 -26.68
CA THR A 298 18.86 39.92 -25.68
C THR A 298 20.08 40.78 -25.35
N ARG A 299 20.38 41.80 -26.17
CA ARG A 299 21.49 42.74 -25.93
C ARG A 299 21.09 43.98 -25.12
N ILE A 300 19.79 44.29 -25.03
CA ILE A 300 19.25 45.42 -24.26
C ILE A 300 19.00 45.00 -22.80
N ALA A 301 18.48 43.80 -22.57
CA ALA A 301 18.21 43.27 -21.22
C ALA A 301 19.45 43.14 -20.32
N LYS A 302 20.66 43.15 -20.90
CA LYS A 302 21.95 43.00 -20.18
C LYS A 302 22.66 44.32 -19.85
N LYS A 303 21.99 45.47 -20.00
CA LYS A 303 22.60 46.81 -19.79
C LYS A 303 21.99 47.64 -18.66
N ASN A 304 21.04 47.09 -17.89
CA ASN A 304 20.43 47.71 -16.71
C ASN A 304 20.40 46.71 -15.52
N GLN A 305 21.53 46.06 -15.25
CA GLN A 305 21.83 45.36 -13.99
C GLN A 305 23.33 45.46 -13.73
#